data_AF-A0A836U9T5-F1
#
_entry.id   AF-A0A836U9T5-F1
#
_cell.length_a   1.000
_cell.length_b   1.000
_cell.length_c   1.000
_cell.angle_alpha   90.00
_cell.angle_beta   90.00
_cell.angle_gamma   90.00
#
_symmetry.space_group_name_H-M   'P 1'
#
loop_
_entity.id
_entity.type
_entity.pdbx_description
1 polymer ?
#
loop_
_entity_poly.entity_id
_entity_poly.type
_entity_poly.pdbx_seq_one_letter_code
_entity_poly.pdbx_strand_id
1 'polypeptide(L)'
;MAGPFRLRHPHRRVASHTLKRALVGFGLLVALLLQTGVIAFLTGWTAMGTSASGARLQHMQASEHWQDGQFVDVLPRVEPEFIAAMKAWFTESSPYSIPVATPPFLQRSATDFGEPPASGLRITWLSHSTLLIEIDGLRVLIDPVWGERASPFNWLRTRRPRRPTRPPSCARRASWRRQRRASRPRPRAR
;
A
#
# COMPACT_ATOMS: atom_id res chain seq x y z
N MET A 1 82.40 -29.26 12.83
CA MET A 1 81.78 -28.09 12.17
C MET A 1 80.52 -28.55 11.46
N ALA A 2 79.33 -28.27 12.01
CA ALA A 2 78.04 -28.62 11.41
C ALA A 2 77.28 -27.32 11.10
N GLY A 3 77.03 -27.06 9.81
CA GLY A 3 76.21 -25.95 9.29
C GLY A 3 74.77 -26.38 9.00
N PRO A 4 73.83 -25.43 8.78
CA PRO A 4 72.54 -25.45 9.46
C PRO A 4 71.42 -26.15 8.69
N PHE A 5 70.56 -26.86 9.43
CA PHE A 5 69.31 -27.42 8.93
C PHE A 5 68.23 -26.32 8.91
N ARG A 6 67.93 -25.75 7.74
CA ARG A 6 66.79 -24.83 7.56
C ARG A 6 65.53 -25.62 7.22
N LEU A 7 64.57 -25.63 8.13
CA LEU A 7 63.22 -26.14 7.89
C LEU A 7 62.47 -25.21 6.90
N ARG A 8 62.12 -25.74 5.74
CA ARG A 8 61.24 -25.09 4.75
C ARG A 8 59.78 -25.34 5.14
N HIS A 9 59.07 -24.31 5.57
CA HIS A 9 57.61 -24.38 5.71
C HIS A 9 56.94 -24.30 4.32
N PRO A 10 56.04 -25.22 3.95
CA PRO A 10 55.28 -25.10 2.71
C PRO A 10 54.16 -24.05 2.87
N HIS A 11 54.17 -23.04 2.01
CA HIS A 11 53.16 -22.00 1.91
C HIS A 11 51.77 -22.60 1.57
N ARG A 12 50.80 -22.47 2.49
CA ARG A 12 49.36 -22.60 2.21
C ARG A 12 48.89 -21.40 1.36
N ARG A 13 49.08 -21.42 0.03
CA ARG A 13 48.54 -20.38 -0.88
C ARG A 13 47.36 -20.84 -1.75
N VAL A 14 47.01 -22.12 -1.75
CA VAL A 14 45.99 -22.69 -2.67
C VAL A 14 44.54 -22.52 -2.16
N ALA A 15 44.33 -22.41 -0.84
CA ALA A 15 42.98 -22.42 -0.25
C ALA A 15 42.17 -21.11 -0.40
N SER A 16 42.83 -19.98 -0.71
CA SER A 16 42.15 -18.67 -0.73
C SER A 16 41.34 -18.41 -2.00
N HIS A 17 41.76 -18.97 -3.15
CA HIS A 17 41.07 -18.76 -4.42
C HIS A 17 39.80 -19.61 -4.56
N THR A 18 39.81 -20.84 -4.04
CA THR A 18 38.62 -21.71 -3.99
C THR A 18 37.57 -21.18 -3.00
N LEU A 19 37.99 -20.69 -1.82
CA LEU A 19 37.08 -20.07 -0.86
C LEU A 19 36.44 -18.79 -1.40
N LYS A 20 37.21 -17.92 -2.06
CA LYS A 20 36.68 -16.70 -2.73
C LYS A 20 35.66 -17.04 -3.81
N ARG A 21 35.93 -18.06 -4.65
CA ARG A 21 34.99 -18.52 -5.69
C ARG A 21 33.71 -19.12 -5.08
N ALA A 22 33.82 -19.86 -3.97
CA ALA A 22 32.67 -20.40 -3.26
C ALA A 22 31.79 -19.30 -2.64
N LEU A 23 32.40 -18.27 -2.04
CA LEU A 23 31.68 -17.11 -1.48
C LEU A 23 30.98 -16.29 -2.57
N VAL A 24 31.64 -16.07 -3.71
CA VAL A 24 31.02 -15.40 -4.87
C VAL A 24 29.86 -16.23 -5.42
N GLY A 25 30.04 -17.55 -5.57
CA GLY A 25 28.98 -18.44 -6.02
C GLY A 25 27.78 -18.48 -5.08
N PHE A 26 28.02 -18.52 -3.76
CA PHE A 26 26.96 -18.43 -2.76
C PHE A 26 26.24 -17.09 -2.82
N GLY A 27 26.97 -15.98 -2.96
CA GLY A 27 26.37 -14.65 -3.13
C GLY A 27 25.48 -14.53 -4.36
N LEU A 28 25.92 -15.08 -5.50
CA LEU A 28 25.12 -15.11 -6.73
C LEU A 28 23.85 -15.97 -6.57
N LEU A 29 23.95 -17.10 -5.87
CA LEU A 29 22.81 -17.98 -5.62
C LEU A 29 21.79 -17.33 -4.69
N VAL A 30 22.24 -16.63 -3.64
CA VAL A 30 21.37 -15.82 -2.77
C VAL A 30 20.72 -14.68 -3.55
N ALA A 31 21.46 -13.97 -4.40
CA ALA A 31 20.92 -12.91 -5.23
C ALA A 31 19.83 -13.43 -6.20
N LEU A 32 20.05 -14.59 -6.82
CA LEU A 32 19.07 -15.23 -7.70
C LEU A 32 17.80 -15.66 -6.94
N LEU A 33 17.95 -16.21 -5.73
CA LEU A 33 16.81 -16.55 -4.86
C LEU A 33 16.02 -15.31 -4.42
N LEU A 34 16.71 -14.21 -4.10
CA LEU A 34 16.05 -12.95 -3.77
C LEU A 34 15.31 -12.36 -4.98
N GLN A 35 15.94 -12.37 -6.16
CA GLN A 35 15.34 -11.87 -7.38
C GLN A 35 14.08 -12.68 -7.76
N THR A 36 14.16 -14.00 -7.74
CA THR A 36 13.01 -14.88 -8.00
C THR A 36 11.91 -14.72 -6.95
N GLY A 37 12.27 -14.58 -5.67
CA GLY A 37 11.33 -14.28 -4.60
C GLY A 37 10.59 -12.95 -4.80
N VAL A 38 11.29 -11.89 -5.20
CA VAL A 38 10.68 -10.58 -5.53
C VAL A 38 9.75 -10.71 -6.73
N ILE A 39 10.15 -11.39 -7.80
CA ILE A 39 9.31 -11.60 -8.99
C ILE A 39 8.04 -12.38 -8.62
N ALA A 40 8.15 -13.46 -7.85
CA ALA A 40 7.00 -14.25 -7.39
C ALA A 40 6.07 -13.43 -6.48
N PHE A 41 6.63 -12.59 -5.60
CA PHE A 41 5.84 -11.70 -4.75
C PHE A 41 5.08 -10.65 -5.57
N LEU A 42 5.74 -9.98 -6.53
CA LEU A 42 5.12 -8.95 -7.36
C LEU A 42 4.06 -9.51 -8.30
N THR A 43 4.29 -10.68 -8.90
CA THR A 43 3.34 -11.31 -9.83
C THR A 43 2.20 -12.04 -9.13
N GLY A 44 2.44 -12.58 -7.92
CA GLY A 44 1.40 -13.21 -7.10
C GLY A 44 0.50 -12.21 -6.35
N TRP A 45 0.91 -10.94 -6.26
CA TRP A 45 0.13 -9.89 -5.61
C TRP A 45 -1.03 -9.43 -6.49
N THR A 46 -2.14 -10.17 -6.43
CA THR A 46 -3.36 -9.90 -7.22
C THR A 46 -4.01 -8.53 -6.93
N ALA A 47 -3.67 -7.89 -5.81
CA ALA A 47 -4.24 -6.58 -5.49
C ALA A 47 -3.68 -5.42 -6.33
N MET A 48 -2.59 -5.62 -7.08
CA MET A 48 -2.06 -4.61 -8.02
C MET A 48 -2.77 -4.64 -9.39
N GLY A 49 -3.74 -5.53 -9.59
CA GLY A 49 -4.43 -5.68 -10.87
C GLY A 49 -3.54 -6.35 -11.93
N THR A 50 -4.05 -6.44 -13.15
CA THR A 50 -3.34 -6.98 -14.32
C THR A 50 -3.45 -6.03 -15.49
N SER A 51 -2.49 -6.08 -16.41
CA SER A 51 -2.53 -5.30 -17.65
C SER A 51 -3.80 -5.63 -18.45
N ALA A 52 -4.38 -4.61 -19.09
CA ALA A 52 -5.54 -4.82 -19.94
C ALA A 52 -5.18 -5.70 -21.14
N SER A 53 -6.06 -6.63 -21.50
CA SER A 53 -5.90 -7.53 -22.64
C SER A 53 -7.24 -7.80 -23.34
N GLY A 54 -7.18 -8.30 -24.56
CA GLY A 54 -8.36 -8.67 -25.36
C GLY A 54 -9.33 -7.51 -25.58
N ALA A 55 -10.63 -7.77 -25.40
CA ALA A 55 -11.69 -6.79 -25.60
C ALA A 55 -11.53 -5.51 -24.74
N ARG A 56 -10.97 -5.64 -23.52
CA ARG A 56 -10.70 -4.48 -22.65
C ARG A 56 -9.65 -3.56 -23.26
N LEU A 57 -8.58 -4.12 -23.82
CA LEU A 57 -7.54 -3.34 -24.47
C LEU A 57 -8.06 -2.66 -25.73
N GLN A 58 -8.85 -3.37 -26.55
CA GLN A 58 -9.48 -2.80 -27.74
C GLN A 58 -10.39 -1.62 -27.38
N HIS A 59 -11.18 -1.75 -26.31
CA HIS A 59 -12.03 -0.66 -25.83
C HIS A 59 -11.21 0.54 -25.34
N MET A 60 -10.11 0.31 -24.63
CA MET A 60 -9.20 1.38 -24.20
C MET A 60 -8.57 2.09 -25.40
N GLN A 61 -8.09 1.34 -26.40
CA GLN A 61 -7.46 1.87 -27.62
C GLN A 61 -8.42 2.64 -28.52
N ALA A 62 -9.73 2.37 -28.43
CA ALA A 62 -10.75 3.10 -29.17
C ALA A 62 -11.07 4.49 -28.57
N SER A 63 -10.55 4.81 -27.38
CA SER A 63 -10.75 6.11 -26.75
C SER A 63 -9.86 7.18 -27.37
N GLU A 64 -10.39 8.39 -27.57
CA GLU A 64 -9.64 9.56 -28.05
C GLU A 64 -8.50 9.96 -27.09
N HIS A 65 -8.61 9.59 -25.82
CA HIS A 65 -7.59 9.87 -24.80
C HIS A 65 -6.47 8.83 -24.76
N TRP A 66 -6.53 7.79 -25.60
CA TRP A 66 -5.49 6.77 -25.70
C TRP A 66 -4.47 7.14 -26.79
N GLN A 67 -3.26 7.51 -26.38
CA GLN A 67 -2.19 7.92 -27.29
C GLN A 67 -0.88 7.23 -26.87
N ASP A 68 -0.10 6.75 -27.84
CA ASP A 68 1.20 6.11 -27.63
C ASP A 68 1.21 4.96 -26.59
N GLY A 69 0.11 4.22 -26.50
CA GLY A 69 -0.01 3.06 -25.62
C GLY A 69 -0.37 3.38 -24.16
N GLN A 70 -0.79 4.60 -23.86
CA GLN A 70 -1.26 5.02 -22.54
C GLN A 70 -2.40 6.03 -22.63
N PHE A 71 -3.07 6.26 -21.50
CA PHE A 71 -4.00 7.38 -21.38
C PHE A 71 -3.24 8.67 -21.14
N VAL A 72 -3.57 9.71 -21.92
CA VAL A 72 -3.01 11.05 -21.76
C VAL A 72 -4.05 11.93 -21.07
N ASP A 73 -3.65 12.57 -19.97
CA ASP A 73 -4.49 13.50 -19.23
C ASP A 73 -4.80 14.73 -20.10
N VAL A 74 -6.09 15.11 -20.16
CA VAL A 74 -6.54 16.29 -20.92
C VAL A 74 -6.01 17.59 -20.29
N LEU A 75 -5.83 17.58 -18.97
CA LEU A 75 -5.32 18.73 -18.24
C LEU A 75 -3.79 18.66 -18.18
N PRO A 76 -3.09 19.80 -18.37
CA PRO A 76 -1.64 19.83 -18.26
C PRO A 76 -1.23 19.43 -16.84
N ARG A 77 -0.53 18.30 -16.75
CA ARG A 77 0.01 17.78 -15.52
C ARG A 77 1.45 18.24 -15.36
N VAL A 78 1.70 19.05 -14.35
CA VAL A 78 3.07 19.42 -13.95
C VAL A 78 3.59 18.30 -13.06
N GLU A 79 4.32 17.36 -13.64
CA GLU A 79 4.97 16.31 -12.85
C GLU A 79 6.23 16.90 -12.22
N PRO A 80 6.35 16.96 -10.89
CA PRO A 80 7.59 17.35 -10.27
C PRO A 80 8.66 16.29 -10.57
N GLU A 81 9.90 16.73 -10.78
CA GLU A 81 11.04 15.83 -10.96
C GLU A 81 11.07 14.79 -9.84
N PHE A 82 11.03 13.49 -10.19
CA PHE A 82 10.77 12.40 -9.25
C PHE A 82 11.70 12.42 -8.03
N ILE A 83 12.99 12.67 -8.24
CA ILE A 83 13.98 12.74 -7.16
C ILE A 83 13.74 13.96 -6.26
N ALA A 84 13.40 15.11 -6.86
CA ALA A 84 13.11 16.32 -6.10
C ALA A 84 11.83 16.16 -5.27
N ALA A 85 10.78 15.56 -5.86
CA ALA A 85 9.52 15.24 -5.17
C ALA A 85 9.74 14.29 -3.99
N MET A 86 10.52 13.22 -4.19
CA MET A 86 10.88 12.29 -3.11
C MET A 86 11.63 13.00 -1.99
N LYS A 87 12.64 13.80 -2.33
CA LYS A 87 13.43 14.55 -1.33
C LYS A 87 12.52 15.47 -0.52
N ALA A 88 11.71 16.29 -1.19
CA ALA A 88 10.76 17.19 -0.53
C ALA A 88 9.80 16.43 0.41
N TRP A 89 9.29 15.26 0.00
CA TRP A 89 8.44 14.43 0.85
C TRP A 89 9.10 13.98 2.16
N PHE A 90 10.42 13.74 2.15
CA PHE A 90 11.15 13.31 3.34
C PHE A 90 11.74 14.47 4.15
N THR A 91 12.06 15.60 3.52
CA THR A 91 12.77 16.71 4.18
C THR A 91 11.90 17.92 4.48
N GLU A 92 10.82 18.12 3.73
CA GLU A 92 9.98 19.31 3.80
C GLU A 92 8.62 18.97 4.38
N SER A 93 8.33 19.48 5.57
CA SER A 93 6.97 19.49 6.11
C SER A 93 6.32 20.82 5.76
N SER A 94 5.26 20.80 4.95
CA SER A 94 4.52 22.04 4.63
C SER A 94 3.94 22.64 5.92
N PRO A 95 4.06 23.96 6.14
CA PRO A 95 3.49 24.63 7.31
C PRO A 95 1.95 24.53 7.35
N TYR A 96 1.32 24.17 6.23
CA TYR A 96 -0.12 23.97 6.10
C TYR A 96 -0.56 22.51 6.25
N SER A 97 0.37 21.60 6.58
CA SER A 97 0.05 20.17 6.74
C SER A 97 -0.86 19.88 7.94
N ILE A 98 -0.90 20.80 8.90
CA ILE A 98 -1.75 20.73 10.08
C ILE A 98 -2.62 21.99 10.09
N PRO A 99 -3.96 21.85 10.10
CA PRO A 99 -4.84 23.01 10.15
C PRO A 99 -4.69 23.71 11.50
N VAL A 100 -4.61 25.04 11.48
CA VAL A 100 -4.46 25.88 12.67
C VAL A 100 -5.65 25.74 13.63
N ALA A 101 -6.85 25.54 13.07
CA ALA A 101 -8.07 25.27 13.82
C ALA A 101 -8.84 24.11 13.19
N THR A 102 -9.64 23.41 13.99
CA THR A 102 -10.49 22.33 13.48
C THR A 102 -11.61 22.95 12.62
N PRO A 103 -11.75 22.56 11.34
CA PRO A 103 -12.85 23.06 10.51
C PRO A 103 -14.21 22.65 11.09
N PRO A 104 -15.27 23.47 10.90
CA PRO A 104 -16.61 23.07 11.30
C PRO A 104 -17.01 21.80 10.55
N PHE A 105 -17.66 20.88 11.25
CA PHE A 105 -18.18 19.65 10.66
C PHE A 105 -19.56 19.36 11.22
N LEU A 106 -20.38 18.70 10.42
CA LEU A 106 -21.66 18.18 10.87
C LEU A 106 -21.46 16.74 11.35
N GLN A 107 -21.80 16.49 12.61
CA GLN A 107 -21.78 15.12 13.12
C GLN A 107 -22.98 14.37 12.55
N ARG A 108 -22.69 13.41 11.68
CA ARG A 108 -23.70 12.52 11.11
C ARG A 108 -23.82 11.23 11.92
N SER A 109 -25.01 10.70 11.96
CA SER A 109 -25.34 9.42 12.59
C SER A 109 -26.02 8.49 11.58
N ALA A 110 -26.21 7.22 11.95
CA ALA A 110 -26.85 6.24 11.07
C ALA A 110 -28.30 6.62 10.72
N THR A 111 -29.00 7.34 11.60
CA THR A 111 -30.41 7.73 11.40
C THR A 111 -30.56 8.77 10.30
N ASP A 112 -29.53 9.58 10.05
CA ASP A 112 -29.53 10.58 8.97
C ASP A 112 -29.63 9.93 7.57
N PHE A 113 -29.31 8.63 7.49
CA PHE A 113 -29.39 7.79 6.30
C PHE A 113 -30.48 6.72 6.45
N GLY A 114 -31.47 6.92 7.33
CA GLY A 114 -32.62 6.02 7.47
C GLY A 114 -33.51 6.07 6.24
N GLU A 115 -33.73 7.28 5.72
CA GLU A 115 -34.60 7.53 4.57
C GLU A 115 -33.79 7.90 3.31
N PRO A 116 -34.26 7.47 2.12
CA PRO A 116 -33.72 7.94 0.85
C PRO A 116 -33.93 9.46 0.68
N PRO A 117 -33.04 10.15 -0.05
CA PRO A 117 -33.24 11.56 -0.35
C PRO A 117 -34.46 11.77 -1.26
N ALA A 118 -35.30 12.76 -0.93
CA ALA A 118 -36.50 13.08 -1.71
C ALA A 118 -36.19 13.47 -3.17
N SER A 119 -35.02 14.05 -3.42
CA SER A 119 -34.52 14.40 -4.76
C SER A 119 -34.03 13.21 -5.58
N GLY A 120 -33.95 12.01 -5.00
CA GLY A 120 -33.32 10.84 -5.62
C GLY A 120 -31.78 10.84 -5.55
N LEU A 121 -31.14 11.96 -5.20
CA LEU A 121 -29.68 12.09 -5.09
C LEU A 121 -29.24 12.77 -3.78
N ARG A 122 -28.35 12.13 -3.03
CA ARG A 122 -27.63 12.73 -1.89
C ARG A 122 -26.17 12.30 -1.89
N ILE A 123 -25.27 13.28 -1.88
CA ILE A 123 -23.83 13.05 -1.71
C ILE A 123 -23.44 13.53 -0.32
N THR A 124 -22.87 12.63 0.46
CA THR A 124 -22.38 12.94 1.81
C THR A 124 -20.89 12.71 1.91
N TRP A 125 -20.16 13.77 2.22
CA TRP A 125 -18.74 13.69 2.53
C TRP A 125 -18.52 13.25 3.97
N LEU A 126 -17.88 12.09 4.16
CA LEU A 126 -17.69 11.49 5.49
C LEU A 126 -16.30 11.75 6.07
N SER A 127 -15.26 11.82 5.23
CA SER A 127 -13.90 12.32 5.56
C SER A 127 -12.96 12.15 4.37
N HIS A 128 -11.89 12.95 4.24
CA HIS A 128 -10.82 12.75 3.24
C HIS A 128 -11.38 12.52 1.82
N SER A 129 -11.24 11.32 1.26
CA SER A 129 -11.81 10.91 -0.03
C SER A 129 -13.04 10.00 0.10
N THR A 130 -13.51 9.75 1.33
CA THR A 130 -14.66 8.90 1.59
C THR A 130 -15.97 9.65 1.35
N LEU A 131 -16.69 9.22 0.32
CA LEU A 131 -18.00 9.75 -0.08
C LEU A 131 -19.05 8.65 0.04
N LEU A 132 -20.21 8.97 0.61
CA LEU A 132 -21.42 8.16 0.50
C LEU A 132 -22.34 8.84 -0.52
N ILE A 133 -22.61 8.13 -1.61
CA ILE A 133 -23.51 8.57 -2.67
C ILE A 133 -24.77 7.73 -2.59
N GLU A 134 -25.91 8.38 -2.48
CA GLU A 134 -27.23 7.77 -2.58
C GLU A 134 -27.87 8.28 -3.86
N ILE A 135 -28.13 7.38 -4.81
CA ILE A 135 -28.67 7.70 -6.13
C ILE A 135 -29.70 6.64 -6.51
N ASP A 136 -30.91 7.05 -6.86
CA ASP A 136 -32.01 6.16 -7.30
C ASP A 136 -32.24 4.95 -6.38
N GLY A 137 -32.15 5.18 -5.06
CA GLY A 137 -32.30 4.14 -4.04
C GLY A 137 -31.07 3.24 -3.83
N LEU A 138 -30.03 3.38 -4.66
CA LEU A 138 -28.75 2.72 -4.49
C LEU A 138 -27.85 3.51 -3.54
N ARG A 139 -26.94 2.79 -2.86
CA ARG A 139 -25.91 3.39 -1.98
C ARG A 139 -24.52 2.94 -2.40
N VAL A 140 -23.72 3.91 -2.83
CA VAL A 140 -22.33 3.70 -3.25
C VAL A 140 -21.40 4.36 -2.23
N LEU A 141 -20.43 3.60 -1.74
CA LEU A 141 -19.41 4.09 -0.82
C LEU A 141 -18.07 4.12 -1.54
N ILE A 142 -17.53 5.32 -1.74
CA ILE A 142 -16.25 5.55 -2.39
C ILE A 142 -15.15 5.65 -1.32
N ASP A 143 -14.00 5.04 -1.59
CA ASP A 143 -12.78 5.07 -0.76
C ASP A 143 -13.03 4.96 0.75
N PRO A 144 -13.57 3.84 1.25
CA PRO A 144 -13.91 3.70 2.66
C PRO A 144 -12.65 3.64 3.53
N VAL A 145 -12.27 4.76 4.15
CA VAL A 145 -11.12 4.83 5.07
C VAL A 145 -11.60 5.14 6.48
N TRP A 146 -11.79 4.08 7.28
CA TRP A 146 -12.27 4.17 8.66
C TRP A 146 -11.19 4.15 9.75
N GLY A 147 -9.92 4.09 9.34
CA GLY A 147 -8.78 4.04 10.25
C GLY A 147 -8.44 5.41 10.84
N GLU A 148 -7.86 5.42 12.04
CA GLU A 148 -7.27 6.63 12.62
C GLU A 148 -6.02 7.08 11.84
N ARG A 149 -5.41 6.19 11.07
CA ARG A 149 -4.28 6.47 10.18
C ARG A 149 -4.61 5.92 8.81
N ALA A 150 -4.23 6.66 7.78
CA ALA A 150 -4.28 6.16 6.40
C ALA A 150 -2.90 5.61 6.02
N SER A 151 -2.37 4.65 6.76
CA SER A 151 -1.05 4.08 6.48
C SER A 151 -1.13 2.56 6.57
N PRO A 152 -0.42 1.81 5.72
CA PRO A 152 -0.28 0.37 5.87
C PRO A 152 0.44 0.00 7.18
N PHE A 153 1.21 0.93 7.77
CA PHE A 153 1.91 0.75 9.04
C PHE A 153 1.31 1.63 10.13
N ASN A 154 0.94 1.06 11.27
CA ASN A 154 0.32 1.79 12.38
C ASN A 154 1.22 2.83 13.07
N TRP A 155 2.54 2.73 12.86
CA TRP A 155 3.56 3.61 13.43
C TRP A 155 4.03 4.69 12.44
N LEU A 156 3.86 4.45 11.14
CA LEU A 156 4.23 5.39 10.10
C LEU A 156 3.02 6.29 9.81
N ARG A 157 3.19 7.61 9.90
CA ARG A 157 2.20 8.69 9.71
C ARG A 157 1.43 9.15 10.96
N THR A 158 1.15 10.44 10.99
CA THR A 158 0.36 11.13 12.02
C THR A 158 -1.06 10.58 12.08
N ARG A 159 -1.63 10.59 13.29
CA ARG A 159 -3.04 10.24 13.47
C ARG A 159 -3.89 11.30 12.79
N ARG A 160 -4.95 10.87 12.12
CA ARG A 160 -5.99 11.76 11.61
C ARG A 160 -6.54 12.55 12.80
N PRO A 161 -6.76 13.85 12.66
CA PRO A 161 -7.35 14.67 13.72
C PRO A 161 -8.71 14.15 14.20
N ARG A 162 -9.43 13.41 13.35
CA ARG A 162 -10.79 12.94 13.63
C ARG A 162 -11.03 11.48 13.26
N ARG A 163 -11.83 10.79 14.08
CA ARG A 163 -12.41 9.48 13.75
C ARG A 163 -13.48 9.63 12.66
N PRO A 164 -13.38 8.88 11.56
CA PRO A 164 -14.32 9.00 10.44
C PRO A 164 -15.68 8.36 10.76
N THR A 165 -16.76 9.00 10.31
CA THR A 165 -18.14 8.59 10.59
C THR A 165 -18.53 7.35 9.78
N ARG A 166 -18.83 6.24 10.46
CA ARG A 166 -19.15 4.97 9.78
C ARG A 166 -20.63 4.90 9.39
N PRO A 167 -20.96 4.56 8.13
CA PRO A 167 -22.33 4.26 7.77
C PRO A 167 -22.81 2.96 8.41
N PRO A 168 -24.14 2.78 8.61
CA PRO A 168 -24.72 1.66 9.35
C PRO A 168 -24.37 0.27 8.79
N SER A 169 -24.15 0.15 7.47
CA SER A 169 -23.76 -1.11 6.83
C SER A 169 -22.33 -1.57 7.20
N CYS A 170 -21.42 -0.64 7.48
CA CYS A 170 -20.05 -0.94 7.91
C CYS A 170 -19.95 -1.29 9.40
N ALA A 171 -20.84 -0.75 10.25
CA ALA A 171 -20.86 -1.04 11.68
C ALA A 171 -21.15 -2.52 11.99
N ARG A 172 -22.05 -3.16 11.21
CA ARG A 172 -22.41 -4.58 11.36
C ARG A 172 -21.27 -5.56 11.04
N ARG A 173 -20.33 -5.20 10.17
CA ARG A 173 -19.18 -6.07 9.83
C ARG A 173 -18.13 -6.13 10.96
N ALA A 174 -18.02 -5.06 11.76
CA ALA A 174 -17.08 -4.99 12.88
C ALA A 174 -17.56 -5.80 14.11
N SER A 175 -18.88 -5.87 14.35
CA SER A 175 -19.44 -6.71 15.41
C SER A 175 -19.26 -8.20 15.12
N TRP A 176 -19.36 -8.61 13.85
CA TRP A 176 -19.12 -10.00 13.41
C TRP A 176 -17.69 -10.49 13.69
N ARG A 177 -16.67 -9.66 13.45
CA ARG A 177 -15.27 -9.99 13.79
C ARG A 177 -15.02 -10.08 15.30
N ARG A 178 -15.72 -9.29 16.12
CA ARG A 178 -15.63 -9.39 17.59
C ARG A 178 -16.32 -10.65 18.12
N GLN A 179 -17.49 -11.00 17.60
CA GLN A 179 -18.22 -12.22 17.98
C GLN A 179 -17.46 -13.50 17.62
N ARG A 180 -16.77 -13.56 16.47
CA ARG A 180 -15.90 -14.69 16.10
C ARG A 180 -14.64 -14.85 16.97
N ARG A 181 -14.13 -13.76 17.56
CA ARG A 181 -13.00 -13.83 18.50
C ARG A 181 -13.43 -14.33 19.87
N ALA A 182 -14.64 -13.98 20.31
CA ALA A 182 -15.21 -14.43 21.58
C ALA A 182 -15.67 -15.90 21.56
N SER A 183 -16.01 -16.43 20.38
CA SER A 183 -16.47 -17.82 20.20
C SER A 183 -15.36 -18.82 19.84
N ARG A 184 -14.08 -18.41 19.85
CA ARG A 184 -12.98 -19.36 19.70
C ARG A 184 -12.84 -20.18 20.99
N PRO A 185 -12.95 -21.52 20.95
CA PRO A 185 -12.72 -22.34 22.12
C PRO A 185 -11.27 -22.16 22.58
N ARG A 186 -11.07 -21.88 23.86
CA ARG A 186 -9.73 -21.84 24.45
C ARG A 186 -9.12 -23.25 24.37
N PRO A 187 -7.85 -23.39 23.96
CA PRO A 187 -7.20 -24.69 23.97
C PRO A 187 -7.19 -25.22 25.41
N ARG A 188 -7.69 -26.45 25.61
CA ARG A 188 -7.59 -27.14 26.89
C ARG A 188 -6.10 -27.32 27.18
N ALA A 189 -5.64 -26.76 28.30
CA ALA A 189 -4.32 -27.07 28.83
C ALA A 189 -4.25 -28.59 29.09
N ARG A 190 -3.21 -29.22 28.57
CA ARG A 190 -2.81 -30.58 28.93
C ARG A 190 -1.99 -30.53 30.21
#